data_AF-A0A7W9TYU2-F1
#
_entry.id   AF-A0A7W9TYU2-F1
#
_cell.length_a   1.000
_cell.length_b   1.000
_cell.length_c   1.000
_cell.angle_alpha   90.00
_cell.angle_beta   90.00
_cell.angle_gamma   90.00
#
_symmetry.space_group_name_H-M   'P 1'
#
loop_
_entity.id
_entity.type
_entity.pdbx_description
1 polymer ?
#
loop_
_entity_poly.entity_id
_entity_poly.type
_entity_poly.pdbx_seq_one_letter_code
_entity_poly.pdbx_strand_id
1 'polypeptide(L)'
;MKSEPDEASIDDLANAPQRTLPWTGVRNYQARNFMRDTMEVGDGVLFYHSSCPEPGIAGLAQVSSTPYPDPTQFDPNSPYYDAKSTQENPRWMLVDVVFKKKSALIPLATLREHDELAGMRVLAKGNRLSITPVTKSEWDFITKRLM
;
A
#
# COMPACT_ATOMS: atom_id res chain seq x y z
N MET A 1 0.64 -1.96 2.05
CA MET A 1 0.29 -1.49 0.70
C MET A 1 1.46 -1.81 -0.22
N LYS A 2 1.20 -2.40 -1.38
CA LYS A 2 2.24 -2.81 -2.34
C LYS A 2 2.58 -1.67 -3.30
N SER A 3 3.87 -1.45 -3.51
CA SER A 3 4.42 -0.51 -4.49
C SER A 3 5.61 -1.16 -5.19
N GLU A 4 5.77 -0.92 -6.49
CA GLU A 4 6.98 -1.32 -7.21
C GLU A 4 8.09 -0.32 -6.88
N PRO A 5 9.27 -0.76 -6.41
CA PRO A 5 10.32 0.16 -5.96
C PRO A 5 10.86 1.06 -7.09
N ASP A 6 10.74 0.64 -8.35
CA ASP A 6 11.12 1.45 -9.50
C ASP A 6 10.10 2.57 -9.81
N GLU A 7 8.85 2.44 -9.33
CA GLU A 7 7.83 3.49 -9.43
C GLU A 7 7.80 4.39 -8.19
N ALA A 8 7.73 3.79 -7.01
CA ALA A 8 7.78 4.49 -5.73
C ALA A 8 8.31 3.55 -4.63
N SER A 9 9.57 3.73 -4.26
CA SER A 9 10.20 3.03 -3.15
C SER A 9 9.89 3.69 -1.80
N ILE A 10 10.35 3.05 -0.71
CA ILE A 10 10.25 3.66 0.64
C ILE A 10 11.17 4.86 0.77
N ASP A 11 12.26 4.90 0.01
CA ASP A 11 13.21 6.02 -0.02
C ASP A 11 12.60 7.21 -0.79
N ASP A 12 11.85 6.96 -1.86
CA ASP A 12 11.11 8.00 -2.56
C ASP A 12 10.07 8.64 -1.64
N LEU A 13 9.33 7.83 -0.89
CA LEU A 13 8.41 8.33 0.14
C LEU A 13 9.15 9.13 1.23
N ALA A 14 10.31 8.67 1.68
CA ALA A 14 11.09 9.37 2.70
C ALA A 14 11.63 10.73 2.22
N ASN A 15 11.92 10.85 0.92
CA ASN A 15 12.47 12.06 0.29
C ASN A 15 11.40 12.94 -0.37
N ALA A 16 10.16 12.49 -0.45
CA ALA A 16 9.05 13.26 -1.00
C ALA A 16 8.80 14.57 -0.21
N PRO A 17 8.22 15.60 -0.84
CA PRO A 17 7.76 16.79 -0.12
C PRO A 17 6.85 16.40 1.05
N GLN A 18 7.12 16.97 2.23
CA GLN A 18 6.43 16.62 3.49
C GLN A 18 6.53 15.12 3.88
N ARG A 19 7.37 14.35 3.19
CA ARG A 19 7.47 12.89 3.27
C ARG A 19 6.15 12.17 3.00
N THR A 20 5.34 12.72 2.10
CA THR A 20 3.99 12.24 1.79
C THR A 20 3.86 11.93 0.31
N LEU A 21 3.17 10.83 -0.01
CA LEU A 21 2.79 10.49 -1.38
C LEU A 21 1.29 10.16 -1.46
N PRO A 22 0.59 10.60 -2.53
CA PRO A 22 -0.73 10.07 -2.85
C PRO A 22 -0.60 8.62 -3.34
N TRP A 23 -1.39 7.70 -2.80
CA TRP A 23 -1.34 6.28 -3.19
C TRP A 23 -2.16 6.00 -4.45
N THR A 24 -1.71 6.54 -5.58
CA THR A 24 -2.39 6.48 -6.89
C THR A 24 -2.40 5.07 -7.50
N GLY A 25 -3.16 4.90 -8.59
CA GLY A 25 -3.03 3.73 -9.48
C GLY A 25 -3.75 2.45 -9.03
N VAL A 26 -4.47 2.47 -7.90
CA VAL A 26 -5.29 1.33 -7.47
C VAL A 26 -6.49 1.15 -8.42
N ARG A 27 -6.48 0.07 -9.21
CA ARG A 27 -7.54 -0.28 -10.20
C ARG A 27 -8.22 -1.62 -9.92
N ASN A 28 -8.16 -2.09 -8.67
CA ASN A 28 -8.90 -3.26 -8.21
C ASN A 28 -10.01 -2.82 -7.23
N TYR A 29 -11.25 -3.23 -7.49
CA TYR A 29 -12.41 -2.81 -6.68
C TYR A 29 -12.30 -3.19 -5.21
N GLN A 30 -11.81 -4.38 -4.90
CA GLN A 30 -11.66 -4.82 -3.51
C GLN A 30 -10.54 -4.04 -2.81
N ALA A 31 -9.42 -3.83 -3.49
CA ALA A 31 -8.32 -3.01 -2.97
C ALA A 31 -8.78 -1.56 -2.71
N ARG A 32 -9.52 -0.97 -3.66
CA ARG A 32 -10.15 0.35 -3.50
C ARG A 32 -11.09 0.38 -2.29
N ASN A 33 -11.95 -0.63 -2.14
CA ASN A 33 -12.90 -0.68 -1.03
C ASN A 33 -12.18 -0.74 0.32
N PHE A 34 -11.07 -1.48 0.46
CA PHE A 34 -10.28 -1.44 1.69
C PHE A 34 -9.77 -0.03 2.02
N MET A 35 -9.28 0.71 1.02
CA MET A 35 -8.84 2.09 1.27
C MET A 35 -10.01 3.02 1.59
N ARG A 36 -11.11 2.94 0.82
CA ARG A 36 -12.26 3.84 0.96
C ARG A 36 -13.08 3.59 2.22
N ASP A 37 -13.30 2.32 2.56
CA ASP A 37 -14.29 1.91 3.56
C ASP A 37 -13.67 1.51 4.90
N THR A 38 -12.35 1.31 4.96
CA THR A 38 -11.69 0.73 6.15
C THR A 38 -10.51 1.54 6.66
N MET A 39 -9.77 2.26 5.80
CA MET A 39 -8.64 3.05 6.26
C MET A 39 -9.09 4.35 6.93
N GLU A 40 -8.47 4.65 8.07
CA GLU A 40 -8.63 5.91 8.79
C GLU A 40 -7.30 6.67 8.89
N VAL A 41 -7.37 8.00 9.01
CA VAL A 41 -6.17 8.81 9.26
C VAL A 41 -5.51 8.35 10.55
N GLY A 42 -4.21 8.04 10.48
CA GLY A 42 -3.47 7.48 11.59
C GLY A 42 -3.22 5.97 11.50
N ASP A 43 -3.87 5.26 10.59
CA ASP A 43 -3.65 3.83 10.40
C ASP A 43 -2.23 3.53 9.92
N GLY A 44 -1.63 2.50 10.51
CA GLY A 44 -0.30 2.03 10.14
C GLY A 44 -0.29 1.30 8.79
N VAL A 45 0.75 1.56 7.99
CA VAL A 45 0.95 0.93 6.68
C VAL A 45 2.28 0.20 6.65
N LEU A 46 2.23 -1.11 6.36
CA LEU A 46 3.42 -1.85 5.93
C LEU A 46 3.70 -1.50 4.47
N PHE A 47 4.79 -0.76 4.20
CA PHE A 47 5.20 -0.41 2.84
C PHE A 47 5.92 -1.60 2.23
N TYR A 48 5.29 -2.23 1.23
CA TYR A 48 5.74 -3.49 0.66
C TYR A 48 6.27 -3.28 -0.76
N HIS A 49 7.52 -3.63 -1.01
CA HIS A 49 8.09 -3.68 -2.36
C HIS A 49 7.63 -4.93 -3.09
N SER A 50 6.96 -4.75 -4.22
CA SER A 50 6.46 -5.82 -5.10
C SER A 50 7.06 -5.74 -6.49
N SER A 51 6.87 -6.79 -7.29
CA SER A 51 7.30 -6.87 -8.70
C SER A 51 8.80 -6.59 -8.92
N CYS A 52 9.63 -6.83 -7.91
CA CYS A 52 11.07 -6.60 -7.95
C CYS A 52 11.85 -7.88 -7.57
N PRO A 53 13.19 -7.91 -7.76
CA PRO A 53 14.03 -9.05 -7.40
C PRO A 53 13.97 -9.43 -5.92
N GLU A 54 13.82 -8.46 -5.02
CA GLU A 54 13.78 -8.64 -3.57
C GLU A 54 12.46 -8.14 -2.97
N PRO A 55 11.34 -8.87 -3.15
CA PRO A 55 10.04 -8.42 -2.66
C PRO A 55 9.94 -8.61 -1.14
N GLY A 56 9.33 -7.65 -0.45
CA GLY A 56 9.22 -7.68 1.01
C GLY A 56 8.74 -6.38 1.62
N ILE A 57 8.70 -6.31 2.95
CA ILE A 57 8.36 -5.10 3.68
C ILE A 57 9.62 -4.25 3.82
N ALA A 58 9.60 -3.04 3.25
CA ALA A 58 10.73 -2.12 3.24
C ALA A 58 10.66 -1.04 4.34
N GLY A 59 9.50 -0.92 5.00
CA GLY A 59 9.33 0.00 6.11
C GLY A 59 7.87 0.25 6.49
N LEU A 60 7.68 1.33 7.22
CA LEU A 60 6.39 1.79 7.75
C LEU A 60 6.05 3.17 7.17
N ALA A 61 4.78 3.30 6.83
CA ALA A 61 4.11 4.56 6.57
C ALA A 61 2.85 4.66 7.45
N GLN A 62 2.11 5.76 7.32
CA GLN A 62 0.83 5.97 7.99
C GLN A 62 -0.13 6.67 7.04
N VAL A 63 -1.41 6.32 7.08
CA VAL A 63 -2.46 7.04 6.35
C VAL A 63 -2.57 8.47 6.86
N SER A 64 -2.50 9.46 5.98
CA SER A 64 -2.47 10.89 6.32
C SER A 64 -3.62 11.71 5.74
N SER A 65 -4.54 11.09 4.99
CA SER A 65 -5.75 11.74 4.50
C SER A 65 -6.97 10.82 4.63
N THR A 66 -8.17 11.40 4.62
CA THR A 66 -9.37 10.63 4.28
C THR A 66 -9.34 10.21 2.81
N PRO A 67 -10.09 9.17 2.39
CA PRO A 67 -10.14 8.77 0.99
C PRO A 67 -10.70 9.87 0.08
N TYR A 68 -10.09 10.08 -1.07
CA TYR A 68 -10.52 11.04 -2.08
C TYR A 68 -10.31 10.52 -3.51
N PRO A 69 -10.94 11.12 -4.54
CA PRO A 69 -10.80 10.66 -5.92
C PRO A 69 -9.35 10.65 -6.40
N ASP A 70 -8.91 9.55 -7.01
CA ASP A 70 -7.59 9.45 -7.63
C ASP A 70 -7.53 10.34 -8.89
N PRO A 71 -6.76 11.44 -8.93
CA PRO A 71 -6.78 12.36 -10.07
C PRO A 71 -6.25 11.72 -11.36
N THR A 72 -5.43 10.67 -11.25
CA THR A 72 -4.85 9.96 -12.40
C THR A 72 -5.90 9.25 -13.25
N GLN A 73 -7.08 8.98 -12.70
CA GLN A 73 -8.16 8.34 -13.45
C GLN A 73 -8.77 9.24 -14.53
N PHE A 74 -8.56 10.56 -14.44
CA PHE A 74 -9.13 11.55 -15.35
C PHE A 74 -8.16 12.07 -16.42
N ASP A 75 -6.86 11.80 -16.28
CA ASP A 75 -5.83 12.25 -17.22
C ASP A 75 -5.64 11.20 -18.33
N PRO A 76 -5.96 11.50 -19.60
CA PRO A 76 -5.80 10.56 -20.72
C PRO A 76 -4.35 10.11 -20.97
N ASN A 77 -3.35 10.85 -20.46
CA ASN A 77 -1.94 10.48 -20.58
C ASN A 77 -1.46 9.60 -19.43
N SER A 78 -2.27 9.44 -18.38
CA SER A 78 -1.93 8.56 -17.27
C SER A 78 -2.04 7.10 -17.66
N PRO A 79 -1.10 6.21 -17.24
CA PRO A 79 -1.29 4.77 -17.37
C PRO A 79 -2.51 4.25 -16.60
N TYR A 80 -3.05 5.06 -15.69
CA TYR A 80 -4.18 4.73 -14.84
C TYR A 80 -5.49 5.41 -15.26
N TYR A 81 -5.55 6.01 -16.46
CA TYR A 81 -6.75 6.60 -17.03
C TYR A 81 -7.91 5.60 -17.09
N ASP A 82 -9.12 6.06 -16.76
CA ASP A 82 -10.36 5.29 -16.92
C ASP A 82 -11.42 6.15 -17.61
N ALA A 83 -11.62 5.92 -18.92
CA ALA A 83 -12.59 6.67 -19.73
C ALA A 83 -14.05 6.59 -19.23
N LYS A 84 -14.36 5.65 -18.32
CA LYS A 84 -15.69 5.52 -17.71
C LYS A 84 -15.79 6.18 -16.35
N SER A 85 -14.72 6.80 -15.85
CA SER A 85 -14.71 7.56 -14.60
C SER A 85 -14.85 9.05 -14.92
N THR A 86 -15.77 9.73 -14.24
CA THR A 86 -15.98 11.17 -14.40
C THR A 86 -15.78 11.89 -13.08
N GLN A 87 -15.59 13.22 -13.11
CA GLN A 87 -15.39 13.99 -11.88
C GLN A 87 -16.61 13.93 -10.95
N GLU A 88 -17.80 13.80 -11.52
CA GLU A 88 -19.07 13.68 -10.79
C GLU A 88 -19.27 12.27 -10.21
N ASN A 89 -18.68 11.24 -10.83
CA ASN A 89 -18.78 9.85 -10.38
C ASN A 89 -17.41 9.13 -10.44
N PRO A 90 -16.47 9.50 -9.55
CA PRO A 90 -15.14 8.90 -9.50
C PRO A 90 -15.22 7.43 -9.11
N ARG A 91 -14.69 6.56 -9.97
CA ARG A 91 -14.64 5.11 -9.69
C ARG A 91 -13.49 4.73 -8.76
N TRP A 92 -12.39 5.47 -8.79
CA TRP A 92 -11.15 5.14 -8.09
C TRP A 92 -10.86 6.17 -7.00
N MET A 93 -10.50 5.65 -5.83
CA MET A 93 -10.22 6.44 -4.64
C MET A 93 -8.81 6.12 -4.20
N LEU A 94 -8.13 7.12 -3.64
CA LEU A 94 -6.83 6.98 -3.02
C LEU A 94 -6.82 7.61 -1.62
N VAL A 95 -5.76 7.32 -0.86
CA VAL A 95 -5.39 8.04 0.36
C VAL A 95 -3.95 8.51 0.22
N ASP A 96 -3.60 9.56 0.94
CA ASP A 96 -2.21 9.94 1.13
C ASP A 96 -1.59 9.07 2.22
N VAL A 97 -0.31 8.75 2.06
CA VAL A 97 0.50 8.14 3.12
C VAL A 97 1.72 8.98 3.41
N VAL A 98 2.07 9.08 4.69
CA VAL A 98 3.27 9.75 5.17
C VAL A 98 4.29 8.74 5.68
N PHE A 99 5.56 8.97 5.35
CA PHE A 99 6.69 8.18 5.84
C PHE A 99 6.72 8.11 7.38
N LYS A 100 7.04 6.94 7.93
CA LYS A 100 7.33 6.79 9.36
C LYS A 100 8.72 6.26 9.64
N LYS A 101 9.08 5.12 9.05
CA LYS A 101 10.36 4.46 9.34
C LYS A 101 10.76 3.61 8.14
N LYS A 102 12.01 3.70 7.73
CA LYS A 102 12.65 2.69 6.86
C LYS A 102 13.14 1.56 7.75
N SER A 103 12.90 0.31 7.36
CA SER A 103 13.46 -0.86 8.03
C SER A 103 14.54 -1.50 7.16
N ALA A 104 15.28 -2.45 7.72
CA ALA A 104 15.86 -3.50 6.87
C ALA A 104 14.71 -4.17 6.10
N LEU A 105 14.97 -4.60 4.87
CA LEU A 105 13.98 -5.34 4.11
C LEU A 105 13.64 -6.63 4.86
N ILE A 106 12.35 -6.87 5.10
CA ILE A 106 11.85 -8.16 5.59
C ILE A 106 11.35 -8.92 4.35
N PRO A 107 12.13 -9.89 3.83
CA PRO A 107 11.81 -10.55 2.56
C PRO A 107 10.52 -11.36 2.64
N LEU A 108 9.84 -11.50 1.49
CA LEU A 108 8.67 -12.36 1.35
C LEU A 108 8.94 -13.79 1.83
N ALA A 109 10.14 -14.32 1.61
CA ALA A 109 10.54 -15.65 2.06
C ALA A 109 10.48 -15.74 3.60
N THR A 110 11.09 -14.79 4.30
CA THR A 110 11.06 -14.69 5.77
C THR A 110 9.64 -14.57 6.30
N LEU A 111 8.77 -13.77 5.67
CA LEU A 111 7.36 -13.67 6.08
C LEU A 111 6.62 -15.01 6.00
N ARG A 112 7.01 -15.90 5.08
CA ARG A 112 6.40 -17.23 4.90
C ARG A 112 6.92 -18.29 5.88
N GLU A 113 8.00 -18.01 6.60
CA GLU A 113 8.60 -18.93 7.57
C GLU A 113 7.91 -18.87 8.94
N HIS A 114 7.00 -17.91 9.15
CA HIS A 114 6.34 -17.67 10.43
C HIS A 114 4.86 -18.05 10.41
N ASP A 115 4.48 -19.01 11.26
CA ASP A 115 3.10 -19.47 11.42
C ASP A 115 2.16 -18.34 11.90
N GLU A 116 2.68 -17.37 12.65
CA GLU A 116 1.95 -16.17 13.09
C GLU A 116 1.43 -15.32 11.91
N LEU A 117 2.02 -15.49 10.72
CA LEU A 117 1.66 -14.78 9.50
C LEU A 117 0.92 -15.68 8.49
N ALA A 118 0.61 -16.94 8.84
CA ALA A 118 -0.07 -17.88 7.93
C ALA A 118 -1.42 -17.35 7.42
N GLY A 119 -2.11 -16.55 8.23
CA GLY A 119 -3.38 -15.88 7.88
C GLY A 119 -3.24 -14.60 7.06
N MET A 120 -2.02 -14.08 6.90
CA MET A 120 -1.79 -12.76 6.34
C MET A 120 -2.20 -12.72 4.88
N ARG A 121 -3.20 -11.89 4.56
CA ARG A 121 -3.83 -11.83 3.22
C ARG A 121 -2.81 -11.61 2.10
N VAL A 122 -1.75 -10.86 2.36
CA VAL A 122 -0.70 -10.58 1.38
C VAL A 122 0.02 -11.85 0.92
N LEU A 123 0.16 -12.85 1.79
CA LEU A 123 0.88 -14.10 1.58
C LEU A 123 0.02 -15.21 0.96
N ALA A 124 -1.31 -15.05 0.97
CA ALA A 124 -2.25 -16.05 0.48
C ALA A 124 -1.97 -16.46 -0.98
N LYS A 125 -2.05 -17.76 -1.25
CA LYS A 125 -1.85 -18.31 -2.61
C LYS A 125 -2.85 -17.68 -3.58
N GLY A 126 -2.34 -17.17 -4.70
CA GLY A 126 -3.18 -16.52 -5.72
C GLY A 126 -3.61 -15.09 -5.38
N ASN A 127 -3.19 -14.51 -4.26
CA ASN A 127 -3.48 -13.11 -3.96
C ASN A 127 -2.93 -12.19 -5.06
N ARG A 128 -3.79 -11.29 -5.55
CA ARG A 128 -3.46 -10.24 -6.53
C ARG A 128 -3.84 -8.85 -6.03
N LEU A 129 -4.22 -8.72 -4.75
CA LEU A 129 -4.56 -7.44 -4.15
C LEU A 129 -3.28 -6.66 -3.80
N SER A 130 -3.23 -5.39 -4.18
CA SER A 130 -2.19 -4.42 -3.81
C SER A 130 -2.42 -3.80 -2.42
N ILE A 131 -3.69 -3.74 -2.01
CA ILE A 131 -4.12 -3.27 -0.70
C ILE A 131 -4.78 -4.44 0.01
N THR A 132 -4.30 -4.76 1.20
CA THR A 132 -4.82 -5.84 2.03
C THR A 132 -4.84 -5.39 3.49
N PRO A 133 -5.90 -5.71 4.25
CA PRO A 133 -5.90 -5.46 5.69
C PRO A 133 -4.84 -6.32 6.38
N VAL A 134 -4.35 -5.82 7.50
CA VAL A 134 -3.41 -6.51 8.39
C VAL A 134 -4.07 -6.55 9.77
N THR A 135 -4.14 -7.73 10.37
CA THR A 135 -4.71 -7.87 11.71
C THR A 135 -3.76 -7.27 12.76
N LYS A 136 -4.29 -6.95 13.94
CA LYS A 136 -3.47 -6.45 15.04
C LYS A 136 -2.33 -7.41 15.41
N SER A 137 -2.58 -8.71 15.44
CA SER A 137 -1.57 -9.73 15.74
C SER A 137 -0.46 -9.79 14.68
N GLU A 138 -0.82 -9.75 13.41
CA GLU A 138 0.15 -9.71 12.30
C GLU A 138 1.01 -8.44 12.37
N TRP A 139 0.37 -7.28 12.60
CA TRP A 139 1.05 -5.99 12.74
C TRP A 139 2.03 -6.01 13.92
N ASP A 140 1.57 -6.45 15.09
CA ASP A 140 2.38 -6.50 16.30
C ASP A 140 3.57 -7.46 16.12
N PHE A 141 3.36 -8.61 15.48
CA PHE A 141 4.44 -9.56 15.19
C PHE A 141 5.51 -8.94 14.28
N ILE A 142 5.09 -8.38 13.15
CA ILE A 142 6.02 -7.76 12.19
C ILE A 142 6.79 -6.62 12.84
N THR A 143 6.08 -5.69 13.50
CA THR A 143 6.70 -4.45 14.00
C THR A 143 7.51 -4.63 15.28
N LYS A 144 7.27 -5.68 16.07
CA LYS A 144 7.96 -5.90 17.36
C LYS A 144 8.95 -7.06 17.34
N ARG A 145 8.87 -7.95 16.34
CA ARG A 145 9.72 -9.16 16.28
C ARG A 145 10.59 -9.22 15.04
N LEU A 146 10.13 -8.69 13.91
CA LEU A 146 10.85 -8.77 12.64
C LEU A 146 11.51 -7.45 12.21
N MET A 147 11.19 -6.32 12.85
CA MET A 147 11.59 -4.96 12.44
C MET A 147 12.49 -4.23 13.44
#